data_AF-A0A527YN80-F1
#
_entry.id   AF-A0A527YN80-F1
#
_cell.length_a   1.000
_cell.length_b   1.000
_cell.length_c   1.000
_cell.angle_alpha   90.00
_cell.angle_beta   90.00
_cell.angle_gamma   90.00
#
_symmetry.space_group_name_H-M   'P 1'
#
loop_
_entity.id
_entity.type
_entity.pdbx_description
1 polymer ?
#
loop_
_entity_poly.entity_id
_entity_poly.type
_entity_poly.pdbx_seq_one_letter_code
_entity_poly.pdbx_strand_id
1 'polypeptide(L)' 'MTSWEIKGRELVNCTCEYGCNCQFNALPDKGHCHAVAGIQIDEGHHGETVLDGLRIAAIFKWPGAIHEGNG' A
#
# COMPACT_ATOMS: atom_id res chain seq x y z
N MET A 1 5.10 -23.95 1.25
CA MET A 1 4.52 -22.60 1.19
C MET A 1 3.47 -22.60 0.08
N THR A 2 2.35 -21.91 0.27
CA THR A 2 1.31 -21.78 -0.77
C THR A 2 1.83 -20.85 -1.88
N SER A 3 1.75 -21.28 -3.14
CA SER A 3 2.11 -20.44 -4.28
C SER A 3 1.18 -19.23 -4.36
N TRP A 4 1.74 -18.06 -4.64
CA TRP A 4 0.94 -16.86 -4.87
C TRP A 4 1.67 -15.92 -5.82
N GLU A 5 0.89 -15.20 -6.63
CA GLU A 5 1.37 -14.17 -7.55
C GLU A 5 0.23 -13.22 -7.86
N ILE A 6 0.55 -11.94 -8.05
CA ILE A 6 -0.37 -10.94 -8.62
C ILE A 6 0.38 -10.14 -9.69
N LYS A 7 -0.33 -9.83 -10.77
CA LYS A 7 0.09 -8.94 -11.84
C LYS A 7 -1.02 -7.91 -12.04
N GLY A 8 -0.64 -6.64 -12.06
CA GLY A 8 -1.61 -5.57 -12.17
C GLY A 8 -1.00 -4.19 -12.02
N ARG A 9 -1.86 -3.24 -11.71
CA ARG A 9 -1.51 -1.83 -11.53
C ARG A 9 -1.79 -1.41 -10.09
N GLU A 10 -0.82 -0.76 -9.50
CA GLU A 10 -0.91 -0.15 -8.18
C GLU A 10 -0.90 1.37 -8.31
N LEU A 11 -1.73 2.03 -7.50
CA LEU A 11 -1.65 3.45 -7.23
C LEU A 11 -1.59 3.64 -5.72
N VAL A 12 -0.52 4.28 -5.25
CA VAL A 12 -0.39 4.71 -3.87
C VAL A 12 -0.10 6.20 -3.85
N ASN A 13 -0.88 6.93 -3.07
CA ASN A 13 -0.66 8.35 -2.84
C ASN A 13 -0.64 8.62 -1.33
N CYS A 14 0.25 9.51 -0.90
CA CYS A 14 0.36 9.95 0.47
C CYS A 14 0.40 11.48 0.55
N THR A 15 0.13 12.03 1.72
CA THR A 15 0.10 13.48 1.95
C THR A 15 1.46 14.17 1.96
N CYS A 16 2.59 13.47 1.85
CA CYS A 16 3.92 14.08 1.77
C CYS A 16 4.09 14.87 0.45
N GLU A 17 4.89 15.94 0.46
CA GLU A 17 5.12 16.83 -0.69
C GLU A 17 5.91 16.15 -1.81
N TYR A 18 6.98 15.43 -1.46
CA TYR A 18 7.82 14.76 -2.44
C TYR A 18 8.00 13.28 -2.10
N GLY A 19 7.39 12.42 -2.92
CA GLY A 19 7.39 10.98 -2.69
C GLY A 19 6.78 10.58 -1.34
N CYS A 20 6.70 9.28 -1.08
CA CYS A 20 6.32 8.79 0.23
C CYS A 20 7.58 8.53 1.05
N ASN A 21 8.04 9.53 1.80
CA ASN A 21 9.25 9.45 2.63
C ASN A 21 9.30 8.19 3.52
N CYS A 22 8.15 7.82 4.10
CA CYS A 22 8.05 6.67 5.00
C CYS A 22 8.37 5.33 4.32
N GLN A 23 8.24 5.22 2.99
CA GLN A 23 8.65 4.01 2.24
C GLN A 23 10.16 3.77 2.31
N PHE A 24 10.94 4.82 2.53
CA PHE A 24 12.39 4.78 2.64
C PHE A 24 12.86 4.99 4.08
N ASN A 25 11.98 4.74 5.06
CA ASN A 25 12.23 4.96 6.48
C ASN A 25 12.60 6.41 6.85
N ALA A 26 12.17 7.39 6.05
CA ALA A 26 12.29 8.79 6.40
C ALA A 26 10.99 9.30 7.08
N LEU A 27 11.10 10.45 7.75
CA LEU A 27 9.99 11.06 8.47
C LEU A 27 8.97 11.71 7.51
N PRO A 28 7.67 11.70 7.84
CA PRO A 28 6.68 12.47 7.12
C PRO A 28 6.90 13.98 7.33
N ASP A 29 6.80 14.76 6.26
CA ASP A 29 7.05 16.22 6.31
C ASP A 29 5.99 17.02 7.07
N LYS A 30 4.81 16.43 7.29
CA LYS A 30 3.70 17.03 8.05
C LYS A 30 3.54 16.42 9.46
N GLY A 31 4.49 15.59 9.89
CA GLY A 31 4.46 14.92 11.19
C GLY A 31 3.42 13.80 11.33
N HIS A 32 2.68 13.46 10.27
CA HIS A 32 1.69 12.38 10.22
C HIS A 32 1.71 11.69 8.86
N CYS A 33 1.20 10.46 8.77
CA CYS A 33 1.10 9.73 7.51
C CYS A 33 -0.36 9.40 7.19
N HIS A 34 -0.91 10.05 6.16
CA HIS A 34 -2.20 9.69 5.58
C HIS A 34 -1.98 9.25 4.14
N ALA A 35 -2.62 8.15 3.75
CA ALA A 35 -2.43 7.56 2.44
C ALA A 35 -3.70 6.92 1.90
N VAL A 36 -3.78 6.85 0.58
CA VAL A 36 -4.75 6.02 -0.15
C VAL A 36 -3.96 5.09 -1.07
N ALA A 37 -4.37 3.82 -1.08
CA ALA A 37 -3.81 2.80 -1.95
C ALA A 37 -4.94 2.13 -2.73
N GLY A 38 -4.65 1.79 -3.98
CA GLY A 38 -5.52 1.02 -4.86
C GLY A 38 -4.70 0.04 -5.67
N ILE A 39 -5.17 -1.19 -5.79
CA ILE A 39 -4.59 -2.21 -6.66
C ILE A 39 -5.71 -2.77 -7.54
N GLN A 40 -5.51 -2.71 -8.85
CA GLN A 40 -6.28 -3.48 -9.82
C GLN A 40 -5.45 -4.71 -10.17
N ILE A 41 -5.88 -5.89 -9.73
CA ILE A 41 -5.29 -7.15 -10.15
C ILE A 41 -5.85 -7.48 -11.53
N ASP A 42 -4.96 -7.61 -12.52
CA ASP A 42 -5.31 -8.02 -13.87
C ASP A 42 -5.26 -9.56 -13.96
N GLU A 43 -4.23 -10.20 -13.37
CA GLU A 43 -4.07 -11.66 -13.23
C GLU A 43 -3.50 -12.01 -11.84
N GLY A 44 -3.98 -13.04 -11.16
CA GLY A 44 -3.41 -13.45 -9.88
C GLY A 44 -4.05 -14.67 -9.20
N HIS A 45 -3.30 -15.26 -8.26
CA HIS A 45 -3.75 -16.42 -7.49
C HIS A 45 -3.10 -16.48 -6.10
N HIS A 46 -3.76 -17.18 -5.19
CA HIS A 46 -3.16 -17.66 -3.94
C HIS A 46 -3.62 -19.11 -3.70
N GLY A 47 -2.75 -20.07 -4.00
CA GLY A 47 -3.11 -21.48 -4.13
C GLY A 47 -4.20 -21.65 -5.19
N GLU A 48 -5.29 -22.33 -4.83
CA GLU A 48 -6.45 -22.54 -5.72
C GLU A 48 -7.40 -21.32 -5.77
N THR A 49 -7.14 -20.25 -5.01
CA THR A 49 -7.99 -19.05 -5.01
C THR A 49 -7.59 -18.13 -6.15
N VAL A 50 -8.47 -17.97 -7.13
CA VAL A 50 -8.31 -17.03 -8.25
C VAL A 50 -8.57 -15.60 -7.76
N LEU A 51 -7.68 -14.68 -8.12
CA LEU A 51 -7.75 -13.25 -7.76
C LEU A 51 -7.94 -12.34 -9.00
N ASP A 52 -8.06 -12.92 -10.19
CA ASP A 52 -8.24 -12.18 -11.45
C ASP A 52 -9.37 -11.14 -11.36
N GLY A 53 -9.08 -9.91 -11.78
CA GLY A 53 -10.03 -8.81 -11.79
C GLY A 53 -10.34 -8.20 -10.41
N LEU A 54 -9.82 -8.77 -9.32
CA LEU A 54 -10.03 -8.25 -7.96
C LEU A 54 -9.47 -6.82 -7.83
N ARG A 55 -10.23 -5.98 -7.13
CA ARG A 55 -9.83 -4.61 -6.80
C ARG A 55 -9.63 -4.50 -5.30
N ILE A 56 -8.49 -3.97 -4.90
CA ILE A 56 -8.15 -3.68 -3.51
C ILE A 56 -8.11 -2.16 -3.36
N ALA A 57 -8.71 -1.65 -2.30
CA ALA A 57 -8.60 -0.25 -1.92
C ALA A 57 -8.37 -0.15 -0.42
N ALA A 58 -7.49 0.76 -0.01
CA ALA A 58 -7.20 1.02 1.39
C ALA A 58 -7.02 2.53 1.63
N ILE A 59 -7.47 2.97 2.79
CA ILE A 59 -7.23 4.33 3.29
C ILE A 59 -6.56 4.17 4.64
N PHE A 60 -5.51 4.95 4.86
CA PHE A 60 -4.70 4.85 6.06
C PHE A 60 -4.52 6.18 6.76
N LYS A 61 -4.38 6.10 8.09
CA LYS A 61 -4.15 7.22 8.97
C LYS A 61 -3.25 6.78 10.12
N TRP A 62 -2.03 7.32 10.16
CA TRP A 62 -1.05 7.17 11.24
C TRP A 62 -0.70 8.56 11.80
N PRO A 63 -0.54 8.76 13.13
CA PRO A 63 -0.16 10.02 13.73
C PRO A 63 1.34 10.32 13.57
N GLY A 64 2.13 9.41 12.98
CA GLY A 64 3.57 9.53 12.80
C GLY A 64 4.10 8.67 11.64
N ALA A 65 5.39 8.35 11.67
CA ALA A 65 6.02 7.54 10.64
C ALA A 65 5.62 6.06 10.78
N ILE A 66 5.24 5.40 9.67
CA ILE A 66 4.72 4.02 9.69
C ILE A 66 5.73 3.04 10.32
N HIS A 67 7.02 3.22 10.06
CA HIS A 67 8.08 2.33 10.54
C HIS A 67 8.38 2.47 12.04
N GLU A 68 7.88 3.54 12.69
CA GLU A 68 7.97 3.71 14.15
C GLU A 68 6.84 2.98 14.89
N GLY A 69 5.85 2.46 14.17
CA GLY A 69 4.68 1.79 14.72
C GLY A 69 3.61 2.74 15.23
N ASN A 70 2.77 2.26 16.15
CA ASN A 70 1.66 2.98 16.82
C ASN A 70 0.43 3.34 15.98
N GLY A 71 0.26 2.74 14.79
CA GLY A 71 -0.93 2.99 13.96
C GLY A 71 -1.07 4.47 13.69
#